data_AF-W2YFC1-F1
#
_entry.id   AF-W2YFC1-F1
#
_cell.length_a   1.000
_cell.length_b   1.000
_cell.length_c   1.000
_cell.angle_alpha   90.00
_cell.angle_beta   90.00
_cell.angle_gamma   90.00
#
_symmetry.space_group_name_H-M   'P 1'
#
loop_
_entity.id
_entity.type
_entity.pdbx_description
1 polymer ?
#
loop_
_entity_poly.entity_id
_entity_poly.type
_entity_poly.pdbx_seq_one_letter_code
_entity_poly.pdbx_strand_id
1 'polypeptide(L)'
;MPILVFSADLYDVIHIALENEFVAEQKRRDAVHDGGHRYTPDSVHIVANMMQFNDHSVIEGFRGETIHPLTKTAHSLLESSFWKEHQFEKRRNVLLLRDSKCDSRMAEGLDVDETIRVGFLNIHVEETLDDYFQLFDVVFTNDSSLIPVEHLLKQIINGSCRQ
;
A
#
# COMPACT_ATOMS: atom_id res chain seq x y z
N MET A 1 -2.93 -2.91 -12.17
CA MET A 1 -2.94 -1.55 -11.56
C MET A 1 -1.78 -1.51 -10.59
N PRO A 2 -0.89 -0.50 -10.64
CA PRO A 2 0.20 -0.43 -9.67
C PRO A 2 -0.35 -0.21 -8.26
N ILE A 3 0.26 -0.88 -7.29
CA ILE A 3 -0.05 -0.85 -5.87
C ILE A 3 1.24 -0.49 -5.15
N LEU A 4 1.18 0.54 -4.33
CA LEU A 4 2.26 0.91 -3.44
C LEU A 4 1.85 0.59 -2.00
N VAL A 5 2.66 -0.21 -1.33
CA VAL A 5 2.63 -0.42 0.11
C VAL A 5 3.67 0.49 0.74
N PHE A 6 3.23 1.56 1.40
CA PHE A 6 4.12 2.52 2.05
C PHE A 6 3.97 2.44 3.58
N SER A 7 4.95 1.85 4.24
CA SER A 7 4.94 1.63 5.69
C SER A 7 6.12 2.31 6.38
N ALA A 8 5.93 2.67 7.65
CA ALA A 8 7.00 3.11 8.56
C ALA A 8 7.57 1.94 9.36
N ASP A 9 7.09 0.72 9.11
CA ASP A 9 7.55 -0.49 9.78
C ASP A 9 8.70 -1.15 9.01
N LEU A 10 8.96 -2.41 9.34
CA LEU A 10 10.09 -3.19 8.84
C LEU A 10 9.76 -3.79 7.46
N TYR A 11 10.51 -3.38 6.44
CA TYR A 11 10.38 -3.88 5.07
C TYR A 11 10.47 -5.40 5.02
N ASP A 12 11.50 -5.99 5.63
CA ASP A 12 11.80 -7.42 5.52
C ASP A 12 10.64 -8.28 6.05
N VAL A 13 9.98 -7.82 7.11
CA VAL A 13 8.82 -8.52 7.72
C VAL A 13 7.60 -8.41 6.80
N ILE A 14 7.30 -7.20 6.30
CA ILE A 14 6.19 -6.96 5.39
C ILE A 14 6.37 -7.76 4.10
N HIS A 15 7.57 -7.73 3.53
CA HIS A 15 7.91 -8.45 2.30
C HIS A 15 7.67 -9.95 2.47
N ILE A 16 8.22 -10.56 3.53
CA ILE A 16 8.04 -11.99 3.80
C ILE A 16 6.56 -12.33 4.06
N ALA A 17 5.84 -11.49 4.80
CA ALA A 17 4.42 -11.71 5.07
C ALA A 17 3.59 -11.70 3.78
N LEU A 18 3.81 -10.71 2.90
CA LEU A 18 3.13 -10.62 1.61
C LEU A 18 3.48 -11.78 0.69
N GLU A 19 4.76 -12.16 0.61
CA GLU A 19 5.18 -13.33 -0.17
C GLU A 19 4.46 -14.61 0.28
N ASN A 20 4.36 -14.82 1.60
CA ASN A 20 3.65 -15.98 2.15
C ASN A 20 2.16 -15.98 1.78
N GLU A 21 1.50 -14.81 1.86
CA GLU A 21 0.09 -14.69 1.47
C GLU A 21 -0.12 -14.90 -0.02
N PHE A 22 0.76 -14.38 -0.89
CA PHE A 22 0.68 -14.63 -2.33
C PHE A 22 0.87 -16.11 -2.67
N VAL A 23 1.82 -16.78 -2.00
CA VAL A 23 2.02 -18.24 -2.16
C VAL A 23 0.79 -19.01 -1.67
N ALA A 24 0.21 -18.63 -0.54
CA ALA A 24 -1.00 -19.27 -0.04
C ALA A 24 -2.18 -19.09 -1.01
N GLU A 25 -2.33 -17.90 -1.57
CA GLU A 25 -3.40 -17.59 -2.51
C GLU A 25 -3.23 -18.30 -3.86
N GLN A 26 -2.01 -18.40 -4.38
CA GLN A 26 -1.70 -19.22 -5.56
C GLN A 26 -2.07 -20.68 -5.31
N LYS A 27 -1.69 -21.27 -4.18
CA LYS A 27 -2.07 -22.65 -3.84
C LYS A 27 -3.59 -22.87 -3.78
N ARG A 28 -4.36 -21.86 -3.34
CA ARG A 28 -5.83 -21.93 -3.34
C ARG A 28 -6.40 -21.91 -4.78
N ARG A 29 -5.74 -21.24 -5.71
CA ARG A 29 -6.15 -21.11 -7.12
C ARG A 29 -5.63 -22.25 -8.01
N ASP A 30 -4.40 -22.70 -7.79
CA ASP A 30 -3.62 -23.57 -8.65
C ASP A 30 -3.60 -25.04 -8.17
N ALA A 31 -4.73 -25.59 -7.74
CA ALA A 31 -4.88 -27.04 -7.56
C ALA A 31 -4.66 -27.86 -8.87
N VAL A 32 -4.14 -27.26 -9.96
CA VAL A 32 -4.05 -27.85 -11.31
C VAL A 32 -2.68 -27.72 -11.99
N HIS A 33 -1.71 -26.89 -11.59
CA HIS A 33 -0.38 -26.91 -12.25
C HIS A 33 0.79 -26.77 -11.26
N ASP A 34 1.62 -27.82 -11.25
CA ASP A 34 2.92 -27.91 -10.59
C ASP A 34 3.98 -27.20 -11.46
N GLY A 35 4.62 -26.16 -10.92
CA GLY A 35 5.75 -25.52 -11.61
C GLY A 35 5.94 -24.01 -11.38
N GLY A 36 6.33 -23.64 -10.16
CA GLY A 36 7.23 -22.52 -9.81
C GLY A 36 7.11 -21.14 -10.48
N HIS A 37 6.78 -20.12 -9.68
CA HIS A 37 7.74 -19.06 -9.31
C HIS A 37 7.23 -18.26 -8.10
N ARG A 38 8.10 -18.05 -7.10
CA ARG A 38 7.86 -17.18 -5.93
C ARG A 38 8.00 -15.72 -6.36
N TYR A 39 6.91 -14.96 -6.46
CA TYR A 39 7.01 -13.51 -6.64
C TYR A 39 5.81 -12.77 -6.07
N THR A 40 6.12 -11.71 -5.31
CA THR A 40 5.25 -10.53 -5.20
C THR A 40 4.96 -10.03 -6.62
N PRO A 41 3.70 -9.78 -7.02
CA PRO A 41 3.39 -9.32 -8.37
C PRO A 41 4.17 -8.06 -8.73
N ASP A 42 4.65 -7.93 -9.98
CA ASP A 42 5.41 -6.76 -10.45
C ASP A 42 4.66 -5.43 -10.26
N SER A 43 3.33 -5.50 -10.19
CA SER A 43 2.47 -4.35 -9.91
C SER A 43 2.52 -3.89 -8.45
N VAL A 44 3.13 -4.62 -7.52
CA VAL A 44 3.20 -4.29 -6.09
C VAL A 44 4.60 -3.84 -5.75
N HIS A 45 4.72 -2.66 -5.17
CA HIS A 45 5.98 -2.11 -4.67
C HIS A 45 5.87 -1.75 -3.20
N ILE A 46 6.91 -2.07 -2.44
CA ILE A 46 6.94 -1.86 -0.99
C ILE A 46 8.02 -0.83 -0.67
N VAL A 47 7.64 0.21 0.05
CA VAL A 47 8.55 1.22 0.61
C VAL A 47 8.39 1.22 2.12
N ALA A 48 9.44 0.81 2.81
CA ALA A 48 9.49 0.63 4.26
C ALA A 48 10.94 0.62 4.76
N ASN A 49 11.14 0.56 6.08
CA ASN A 49 12.48 0.57 6.68
C ASN A 49 13.14 -0.81 6.52
N MET A 50 14.11 -0.92 5.62
CA MET A 50 14.81 -2.19 5.35
C MET A 50 16.01 -2.37 6.25
N MET A 51 16.06 -3.51 6.94
CA MET A 51 17.14 -3.86 7.85
C MET A 51 18.44 -4.12 7.06
N GLN A 52 19.55 -3.63 7.61
CA GLN A 52 20.89 -3.94 7.12
C GLN A 52 21.49 -5.01 8.05
N PHE A 53 21.90 -6.13 7.45
CA PHE A 53 22.54 -7.23 8.14
C PHE A 53 24.03 -7.25 7.79
N ASN A 54 24.87 -7.43 8.80
CA ASN A 54 26.29 -7.66 8.59
C ASN A 54 26.57 -9.12 8.17
N ASP A 55 27.84 -9.44 7.94
CA ASP A 55 28.31 -10.79 7.54
C ASP A 55 27.96 -11.90 8.55
N HIS A 56 27.57 -11.54 9.77
CA HIS A 56 27.16 -12.47 10.83
C HIS A 56 25.63 -12.56 10.99
N SER A 57 24.86 -12.05 10.03
CA SER A 57 23.39 -12.00 10.07
C SER A 57 22.83 -11.24 11.26
N VAL A 58 23.57 -10.24 11.77
CA VAL A 58 23.13 -9.36 12.85
C VAL A 58 22.71 -8.02 12.26
N ILE A 59 21.59 -7.48 12.74
CA ILE A 59 21.09 -6.16 12.32
C ILE A 59 22.06 -5.09 12.83
N GLU A 60 22.60 -4.30 11.91
CA GLU A 60 23.50 -3.18 12.21
C GLU A 60 22.88 -1.81 11.96
N GLY A 61 21.73 -1.75 11.28
CA GLY A 61 21.01 -0.51 11.00
C GLY A 61 19.89 -0.69 9.99
N PHE A 62 19.47 0.43 9.40
CA PHE A 62 18.44 0.50 8.37
C PHE A 62 18.95 1.19 7.11
N ARG A 63 18.49 0.79 5.93
CA ARG A 63 18.89 1.39 4.66
C ARG A 63 18.12 2.67 4.39
N GLY A 64 18.84 3.72 3.99
CA GLY A 64 18.25 4.99 3.56
C GLY A 64 17.80 5.86 4.73
N GLU A 65 16.94 6.82 4.43
CA GLU A 65 16.31 7.67 5.44
C GLU A 65 15.21 6.91 6.17
N THR A 66 15.15 7.04 7.50
CA THR A 66 14.12 6.40 8.31
C THR A 66 12.73 6.95 7.95
N ILE A 67 11.82 6.06 7.59
CA ILE A 67 10.42 6.38 7.36
C ILE A 67 9.71 6.37 8.72
N HIS A 68 9.21 7.53 9.13
CA HIS A 68 8.37 7.70 10.31
C HIS A 68 6.95 8.03 9.84
N PRO A 69 5.87 7.68 10.58
CA PRO A 69 4.49 7.99 10.17
C PRO A 69 4.27 9.45 9.75
N LEU A 70 4.92 10.40 10.44
CA LEU A 70 4.83 11.84 10.17
C LEU A 70 5.68 12.33 8.97
N THR A 71 6.57 11.50 8.44
CA THR A 71 7.45 11.84 7.30
C THR A 71 7.05 11.11 6.01
N LYS A 72 6.01 10.27 6.05
CA LYS A 72 5.52 9.53 4.88
C LYS A 72 4.91 10.49 3.85
N THR A 73 5.65 10.74 2.78
CA THR A 73 5.21 11.53 1.63
C THR A 73 5.64 10.83 0.35
N ALA A 74 4.86 10.95 -0.72
CA ALA A 74 5.23 10.33 -2.00
C ALA A 74 6.51 10.91 -2.61
N HIS A 75 7.06 11.99 -2.07
CA HIS A 75 8.37 12.50 -2.44
C HIS A 75 9.47 11.44 -2.37
N SER A 76 9.40 10.48 -1.43
CA SER A 76 10.37 9.38 -1.35
C SER A 76 10.33 8.42 -2.54
N LEU A 77 9.28 8.50 -3.37
CA LEU A 77 9.06 7.64 -4.54
C LEU A 77 9.43 8.34 -5.84
N LEU A 78 9.48 9.68 -5.84
CA LEU A 78 9.81 10.45 -7.02
C LEU A 78 11.17 10.01 -7.54
N GLU A 79 11.26 9.80 -8.86
CA GLU A 79 12.47 9.34 -9.56
C GLU A 79 12.93 7.90 -9.26
N SER A 80 12.21 7.12 -8.46
CA SER A 80 12.48 5.69 -8.29
C SER A 80 12.30 4.90 -9.61
N SER A 81 12.94 3.73 -9.74
CA SER A 81 12.74 2.86 -10.90
C SER A 81 11.27 2.47 -11.07
N PHE A 82 10.61 2.12 -9.97
CA PHE A 82 9.18 1.81 -9.92
C PHE A 82 8.31 2.95 -10.46
N TRP A 83 8.64 4.20 -10.09
CA TRP A 83 7.95 5.39 -10.58
C TRP A 83 7.97 5.48 -12.11
N LYS A 84 9.16 5.30 -12.71
CA LYS A 84 9.39 5.40 -14.16
C LYS A 84 8.76 4.23 -14.92
N GLU A 85 8.92 3.02 -14.40
CA GLU A 85 8.39 1.79 -15.03
C GLU A 85 6.87 1.81 -15.14
N HIS A 86 6.18 2.33 -14.13
CA HIS A 86 4.71 2.33 -14.07
C HIS A 86 4.06 3.63 -14.58
N GLN A 87 4.88 4.54 -15.13
CA GLN A 87 4.47 5.83 -15.69
C GLN A 87 3.56 6.59 -14.73
N PHE A 88 3.99 6.71 -13.46
CA PHE A 88 3.20 7.36 -12.42
C PHE A 88 2.86 8.82 -12.76
N GLU A 89 3.67 9.49 -13.58
CA GLU A 89 3.40 10.83 -14.10
C GLU A 89 2.13 10.92 -14.96
N LYS A 90 1.65 9.80 -15.52
CA LYS A 90 0.42 9.75 -16.31
C LYS A 90 -0.81 9.38 -15.48
N ARG A 91 -0.62 9.04 -14.20
CA ARG A 91 -1.68 8.54 -13.33
C ARG A 91 -2.18 9.67 -12.42
N ARG A 92 -3.28 10.29 -12.84
CA ARG A 92 -3.88 11.43 -12.14
C ARG A 92 -4.85 11.04 -11.01
N ASN A 93 -5.21 9.76 -10.90
CA ASN A 93 -6.21 9.29 -9.94
C ASN A 93 -5.57 8.37 -8.91
N VAL A 94 -5.83 8.60 -7.62
CA VAL A 94 -5.29 7.81 -6.51
C VAL A 94 -6.40 7.31 -5.60
N LEU A 95 -6.30 6.02 -5.23
CA LEU A 95 -7.07 5.43 -4.15
C LEU A 95 -6.13 5.21 -2.96
N LEU A 96 -6.38 5.90 -1.86
CA LEU A 96 -5.51 5.94 -0.69
C LEU A 96 -6.18 5.19 0.47
N LEU A 97 -5.57 4.09 0.92
CA LEU A 97 -6.07 3.23 2.00
C LEU A 97 -5.17 3.36 3.23
N ARG A 98 -5.73 3.73 4.39
CA ARG A 98 -4.92 4.03 5.59
C ARG A 98 -5.69 3.83 6.88
N ASP A 99 -4.98 3.64 7.97
CA ASP A 99 -5.54 3.40 9.31
C ASP A 99 -5.23 4.51 10.33
N SER A 100 -4.55 5.59 9.90
CA SER A 100 -4.09 6.64 10.79
C SER A 100 -4.19 8.04 10.19
N LYS A 101 -4.43 9.04 11.05
CA LYS A 101 -4.45 10.47 10.70
C LYS A 101 -3.06 11.02 10.41
N CYS A 102 -2.04 10.53 11.13
CA CYS A 102 -0.63 10.93 10.98
C CYS A 102 -0.09 10.75 9.56
N ASP A 103 -0.82 9.91 8.86
CA ASP A 103 -0.45 9.38 7.60
C ASP A 103 -0.80 10.46 6.53
N SER A 104 -1.85 11.29 6.67
CA SER A 104 -2.50 12.19 5.68
C SER A 104 -1.69 12.69 4.46
N ARG A 105 -0.40 12.94 4.64
CA ARG A 105 0.60 13.39 3.67
C ARG A 105 1.16 12.34 2.67
N MET A 106 0.79 11.06 2.73
CA MET A 106 1.35 10.04 1.79
C MET A 106 1.16 10.36 0.30
N ALA A 107 0.08 11.06 -0.07
CA ALA A 107 -0.13 11.46 -1.46
C ALA A 107 0.56 12.79 -1.81
N GLU A 108 1.16 13.49 -0.85
CA GLU A 108 1.91 14.72 -1.12
C GLU A 108 3.13 14.43 -1.99
N GLY A 109 3.27 15.22 -3.06
CA GLY A 109 4.28 15.04 -4.09
C GLY A 109 3.76 14.33 -5.33
N LEU A 110 2.56 13.73 -5.30
CA LEU A 110 1.90 13.20 -6.49
C LEU A 110 1.17 14.34 -7.23
N ASP A 111 1.28 14.35 -8.56
CA ASP A 111 0.51 15.26 -9.42
C ASP A 111 -0.82 14.60 -9.80
N VAL A 112 -1.81 14.75 -8.90
CA VAL A 112 -3.11 14.06 -8.95
C VAL A 112 -4.26 15.04 -9.15
N ASP A 113 -5.25 14.63 -9.94
CA ASP A 113 -6.51 15.35 -10.12
C ASP A 113 -7.53 14.90 -9.07
N GLU A 114 -7.64 13.59 -8.85
CA GLU A 114 -8.63 13.00 -7.95
C GLU A 114 -8.00 12.03 -6.95
N THR A 115 -8.42 12.12 -5.70
CA THR A 115 -7.97 11.21 -4.63
C THR A 115 -9.17 10.75 -3.81
N ILE A 116 -9.41 9.44 -3.78
CA ILE A 116 -10.37 8.81 -2.87
C ILE A 116 -9.61 8.32 -1.64
N ARG A 117 -9.97 8.85 -0.46
CA ARG A 117 -9.36 8.53 0.82
C ARG A 117 -10.26 7.60 1.61
N VAL A 118 -9.77 6.41 1.89
CA VAL A 118 -10.45 5.39 2.70
C VAL A 118 -9.67 5.22 4.01
N GLY A 119 -10.34 5.50 5.12
CA GLY A 119 -9.81 5.37 6.48
C GLY A 119 -10.31 4.10 7.16
N PHE A 120 -9.42 3.36 7.81
CA PHE A 120 -9.75 2.22 8.68
C PHE A 120 -9.58 2.64 10.14
N LEU A 121 -10.70 2.87 10.83
CA LEU A 121 -10.75 3.30 12.22
C LEU A 121 -11.13 2.14 13.13
N ASN A 122 -10.12 1.49 13.71
CA ASN A 122 -10.32 0.31 14.56
C ASN A 122 -10.08 0.58 16.05
N ILE A 123 -9.52 1.73 16.41
CA ILE A 123 -9.14 2.09 17.79
C ILE A 123 -9.80 3.42 18.14
N HIS A 124 -10.37 3.56 19.34
CA HIS A 124 -11.01 4.80 19.81
C HIS A 124 -12.09 5.33 18.85
N VAL A 125 -12.93 4.43 18.32
CA VAL A 125 -13.90 4.76 17.26
C VAL A 125 -14.80 5.93 17.66
N GLU A 126 -15.50 5.82 18.80
CA GLU A 126 -16.44 6.85 19.27
C GLU A 126 -15.77 8.21 19.50
N GLU A 127 -14.51 8.21 19.94
CA GLU A 127 -13.76 9.42 20.31
C GLU A 127 -13.18 10.14 19.09
N THR A 128 -12.92 9.42 18.00
CA THR A 128 -12.12 9.94 16.87
C THR A 128 -12.84 9.92 15.53
N LEU A 129 -14.05 9.38 15.46
CA LEU A 129 -14.83 9.26 14.23
C LEU A 129 -15.06 10.61 13.53
N ASP A 130 -15.39 11.66 14.27
CA ASP A 130 -15.65 13.00 13.72
C ASP A 130 -14.42 13.57 13.01
N ASP A 131 -13.23 13.35 13.55
CA ASP A 131 -11.98 13.76 12.91
C ASP A 131 -11.70 12.93 11.66
N TYR A 132 -12.04 11.64 11.66
CA TYR A 132 -11.89 10.78 10.48
C TYR A 132 -12.81 11.24 9.35
N PHE A 133 -14.04 11.66 9.64
CA PHE A 133 -14.94 12.22 8.62
C PHE A 133 -14.44 13.52 7.99
N GLN A 134 -13.56 14.27 8.66
CA GLN A 134 -12.92 15.46 8.08
C GLN A 134 -11.75 15.12 7.15
N LEU A 135 -11.15 13.93 7.30
CA LEU A 135 -9.91 13.54 6.62
C LEU A 135 -10.11 12.51 5.51
N PHE A 136 -11.19 11.72 5.58
CA PHE A 136 -11.45 10.60 4.69
C PHE A 136 -12.82 10.72 4.03
N ASP A 137 -12.90 10.30 2.77
CA ASP A 137 -14.16 10.24 2.02
C ASP A 137 -15.02 9.07 2.47
N VAL A 138 -14.37 7.97 2.88
CA VAL A 138 -15.02 6.75 3.40
C VAL A 138 -14.27 6.30 4.65
N VAL A 139 -15.01 5.99 5.71
CA VAL A 139 -14.46 5.45 6.96
C VAL A 139 -15.05 4.07 7.22
N PHE A 140 -14.18 3.07 7.34
CA PHE A 140 -14.53 1.73 7.83
C PHE A 140 -14.16 1.60 9.29
N THR A 141 -15.06 1.05 10.09
CA THR A 141 -14.83 0.80 11.52
C THR A 141 -14.94 -0.68 11.85
N ASN A 142 -14.48 -1.06 13.04
CA ASN A 142 -14.66 -2.39 13.62
C ASN A 142 -14.05 -3.53 12.76
N ASP A 143 -12.79 -3.39 12.34
CA ASP A 143 -12.04 -4.40 11.58
C ASP A 143 -12.78 -4.87 10.32
N SER A 144 -13.32 -3.91 9.57
CA SER A 144 -14.05 -4.21 8.34
C SER A 144 -13.15 -4.86 7.27
N SER A 145 -13.76 -5.69 6.42
CA SER A 145 -13.08 -6.33 5.29
C SER A 145 -12.75 -5.33 4.16
N LEU A 146 -11.80 -5.69 3.29
CA LEU A 146 -11.51 -4.95 2.05
C LEU A 146 -12.50 -5.19 0.91
N ILE A 147 -13.55 -6.00 1.11
CA ILE A 147 -14.54 -6.35 0.07
C ILE A 147 -15.18 -5.10 -0.58
N PRO A 148 -15.58 -4.04 0.15
CA PRO A 148 -16.13 -2.84 -0.48
C PRO A 148 -15.13 -2.12 -1.39
N VAL A 149 -13.85 -2.10 -1.00
CA VAL A 149 -12.76 -1.53 -1.81
C VAL A 149 -12.56 -2.35 -3.08
N GLU A 150 -12.60 -3.68 -2.98
CA GLU A 150 -12.53 -4.59 -4.13
C GLU A 150 -13.68 -4.35 -5.11
N HIS A 151 -14.91 -4.16 -4.60
CA HIS A 151 -16.07 -3.83 -5.44
C HIS A 151 -15.91 -2.49 -6.17
N LEU A 152 -15.42 -1.46 -5.48
CA LEU A 152 -15.13 -0.16 -6.08
C LEU A 152 -14.10 -0.31 -7.21
N LEU A 153 -13.00 -1.02 -6.97
CA LEU A 153 -11.98 -1.28 -7.98
C LEU A 153 -12.55 -2.01 -9.20
N LYS A 154 -13.36 -3.06 -8.99
CA LYS A 154 -14.04 -3.78 -10.08
C LYS A 154 -14.93 -2.85 -10.90
N GLN A 155 -15.65 -1.93 -10.27
CA GLN A 155 -16.51 -0.97 -10.97
C GLN A 155 -15.69 0.02 -11.82
N ILE A 156 -14.61 0.58 -11.25
CA ILE A 156 -13.72 1.52 -11.95
C ILE A 156 -13.08 0.84 -13.18
N ILE A 157 -12.56 -0.38 -12.99
CA ILE A 157 -11.89 -1.14 -14.04
C ILE A 157 -12.88 -1.55 -15.13
N ASN A 158 -14.04 -2.11 -14.77
CA ASN A 158 -15.03 -2.57 -15.74
C ASN A 158 -15.74 -1.40 -16.45
N GLY A 159 -15.92 -0.27 -15.77
CA GLY A 159 -16.48 0.95 -16.36
C GLY A 159 -15.56 1.56 -17.41
N SER A 160 -14.25 1.40 -17.27
CA SER A 160 -13.24 1.89 -18.24
C SER A 160 -13.24 1.11 -19.56
N CYS A 161 -13.87 -0.06 -19.64
CA CYS A 161 -13.96 -0.89 -20.86
C CYS A 161 -15.17 -0.53 -21.74
N ARG A 162 -15.96 0.50 -21.39
CA ARG A 162 -17.17 0.94 -22.11
C ARG A 162 -17.00 2.24 -22.90
N GLN A 163 -15.77 2.63 -23.25
CA GLN A 163 -15.49 3.76 -24.14
C GLN A 163 -14.83 3.31 -25.43
#